data_AF-A0A1A8AQ70-F1
#
_entry.id   AF-A0A1A8AQ70-F1
#
_cell.length_a   1.000
_cell.length_b   1.000
_cell.length_c   1.000
_cell.angle_alpha   90.00
_cell.angle_beta   90.00
_cell.angle_gamma   90.00
#
_symmetry.space_group_name_H-M   'P 1'
#
loop_
_entity.id
_entity.type
_entity.pdbx_description
1 polymer ?
#
loop_
_entity_poly.entity_id
_entity_poly.type
_entity_poly.pdbx_seq_one_letter_code
_entity_poly.pdbx_strand_id
1 'polypeptide(L)'
;MYYVKKKSQYNLLSSSMESLGSRATSASPYSSENTSSSAVPTPSPYSQPNSTFEGLSPTPAIPSNTDYPGPHAFQVSFQQSSTAKSATWTYSPLLKKLYCQIAKTCPIQIKLSSSPPHGSIIRAMPIYKKAEHVTEVVKRCPNHELGRDFNDGQVAPASHLI
;
A
#
# COMPACT_ATOMS: atom_id res chain seq x y z
N MET A 1 -4.48 -6.88 -11.50
CA MET A 1 -5.50 -5.83 -11.72
C MET A 1 -4.79 -4.59 -12.26
N TYR A 2 -5.27 -3.99 -13.36
CA TYR A 2 -4.60 -2.85 -13.98
C TYR A 2 -5.24 -1.52 -13.62
N TYR A 3 -4.45 -0.58 -13.09
CA TYR A 3 -4.95 0.75 -12.71
C TYR A 3 -4.18 1.84 -13.43
N VAL A 4 -4.87 2.68 -14.20
CA VAL A 4 -4.35 3.93 -14.74
C VAL A 4 -4.37 4.99 -13.63
N LYS A 5 -3.22 5.32 -13.05
CA LYS A 5 -3.12 6.41 -12.05
C LYS A 5 -2.66 7.68 -12.73
N LYS A 6 -3.47 8.75 -12.64
CA LYS A 6 -3.05 10.13 -12.93
C LYS A 6 -2.02 10.54 -11.86
N LYS A 7 -0.88 11.09 -12.27
CA LYS A 7 0.22 11.52 -11.38
C LYS A 7 -0.34 12.54 -10.37
N SER A 8 -0.29 12.23 -9.07
CA SER A 8 -0.47 13.22 -8.01
C SER A 8 0.92 13.70 -7.61
N GLN A 9 1.13 15.01 -7.67
CA GLN A 9 2.36 15.65 -7.18
C GLN A 9 2.49 15.36 -5.69
N TYR A 10 3.59 14.78 -5.27
CA TYR A 10 3.91 14.60 -3.85
C TYR A 10 4.60 15.88 -3.37
N ASN A 11 4.00 16.60 -2.41
CA ASN A 11 4.69 17.67 -1.70
C ASN A 11 5.70 17.04 -0.73
N LEU A 12 6.98 17.34 -0.94
CA LEU A 12 8.04 17.09 0.03
C LEU A 12 7.95 18.20 1.10
N LEU A 13 7.63 17.85 2.34
CA LEU A 13 7.87 18.74 3.47
C LEU A 13 8.92 18.10 4.37
N SER A 14 10.12 18.68 4.27
CA SER A 14 11.20 18.56 5.24
C SER A 14 10.82 19.34 6.50
N SER A 15 11.12 18.83 7.69
CA SER A 15 11.14 19.64 8.91
C SER A 15 12.20 19.10 9.86
N SER A 16 13.28 19.87 9.96
CA SER A 16 14.28 19.82 11.03
C SER A 16 13.65 20.30 12.34
N MET A 17 14.07 19.76 13.48
CA MET A 17 13.83 20.39 14.78
C MET A 17 15.14 20.48 15.57
N GLU A 18 15.42 21.67 16.05
CA GLU A 18 16.62 22.09 16.77
C GLU A 18 16.58 21.72 18.26
N SER A 19 17.77 21.56 18.83
CA SER A 19 18.06 21.26 20.23
C SER A 19 17.80 22.46 21.14
N LEU A 20 17.17 22.24 22.30
CA LEU A 20 17.06 23.25 23.36
C LEU A 20 17.74 22.76 24.64
N GLY A 21 18.67 23.60 25.11
CA GLY A 21 19.43 23.44 26.33
C GLY A 21 18.72 23.95 27.58
N SER A 22 19.14 23.32 28.68
CA SER A 22 19.09 23.65 30.11
C SER A 22 18.68 25.07 30.55
N ARG A 23 17.90 25.16 31.66
CA ARG A 23 18.29 25.80 32.94
C ARG A 23 17.10 26.18 33.86
N ALA A 24 17.16 25.70 35.11
CA ALA A 24 16.94 26.42 36.39
C ALA A 24 15.96 25.77 37.40
N THR A 25 16.52 25.58 38.58
CA THR A 25 15.95 25.36 39.92
C THR A 25 15.09 26.54 40.41
N SER A 26 14.11 26.29 41.30
CA SER A 26 14.09 26.79 42.70
C SER A 26 12.74 26.54 43.40
N ALA A 27 12.82 26.24 44.70
CA ALA A 27 11.74 25.86 45.61
C ALA A 27 10.97 27.06 46.22
N SER A 28 9.69 26.86 46.58
CA SER A 28 8.83 27.70 47.46
C SER A 28 9.04 27.32 48.96
N PRO A 29 8.44 27.92 50.05
CA PRO A 29 7.10 28.59 50.16
C PRO A 29 6.81 29.63 51.35
N TYR A 30 5.51 30.04 51.48
CA TYR A 30 4.72 30.61 52.64
C TYR A 30 4.84 32.14 53.00
N SER A 31 3.80 32.96 53.31
CA SER A 31 2.48 32.75 53.99
C SER A 31 1.41 33.87 53.73
N SER A 32 0.12 33.46 53.82
CA SER A 32 -1.16 34.08 54.28
C SER A 32 -1.53 35.57 54.12
N GLU A 33 -2.73 35.87 53.58
CA GLU A 33 -3.91 36.42 54.32
C GLU A 33 -5.20 36.62 53.47
N ASN A 34 -6.33 36.20 54.08
CA ASN A 34 -7.69 36.78 54.14
C ASN A 34 -8.72 36.79 52.97
N THR A 35 -9.86 36.13 53.27
CA THR A 35 -11.29 36.33 52.89
C THR A 35 -11.72 36.65 51.45
N SER A 36 -12.50 35.73 50.85
CA SER A 36 -13.93 35.88 50.51
C SER A 36 -14.32 35.17 49.20
N SER A 37 -15.39 34.38 49.28
CA SER A 37 -16.36 34.09 48.21
C SER A 37 -16.13 32.90 47.28
N SER A 38 -17.10 31.98 47.39
CA SER A 38 -17.70 31.19 46.32
C SER A 38 -17.04 29.87 45.92
N ALA A 39 -17.75 28.80 46.29
CA ALA A 39 -17.61 27.41 45.90
C ALA A 39 -17.09 27.20 44.45
N VAL A 40 -15.98 26.48 44.35
CA VAL A 40 -15.47 25.85 43.13
C VAL A 40 -15.25 24.36 43.46
N PRO A 41 -15.78 23.40 42.68
CA PRO A 41 -15.50 22.00 42.92
C PRO A 41 -14.01 21.73 42.67
N THR A 42 -13.32 21.28 43.71
CA THR A 42 -11.95 20.77 43.68
C THR A 42 -11.83 19.60 42.68
N PRO A 43 -10.99 19.67 41.64
CA PRO A 43 -10.64 18.48 40.88
C PRO A 43 -9.70 17.61 41.75
N SER A 44 -10.08 16.36 41.96
CA SER A 44 -9.27 15.37 42.67
C SER A 44 -7.86 15.26 42.04
N PRO A 45 -6.77 15.21 42.83
CA PRO A 45 -5.39 15.16 42.32
C PRO A 45 -4.98 13.79 41.73
N TYR A 46 -5.93 12.91 41.44
CA TYR A 46 -5.74 11.61 40.81
C TYR A 46 -6.52 11.50 39.49
N SER A 47 -6.49 12.55 38.66
CA SER A 47 -6.69 12.35 37.23
C SER A 47 -5.40 11.76 36.68
N GLN A 48 -5.32 10.43 36.65
CA GLN A 48 -4.42 9.74 35.73
C GLN A 48 -4.61 10.38 34.35
N PRO A 49 -3.56 10.84 33.64
CA PRO A 49 -3.72 11.04 32.22
C PRO A 49 -4.04 9.66 31.67
N ASN A 50 -5.31 9.41 31.34
CA ASN A 50 -5.67 8.17 30.68
C ASN A 50 -4.78 8.10 29.44
N SER A 51 -3.91 7.12 29.48
CA SER A 51 -2.86 6.82 28.54
C SER A 51 -3.25 7.26 27.14
N THR A 52 -2.37 8.04 26.52
CA THR A 52 -2.16 8.16 25.08
C THR A 52 -2.62 6.90 24.34
N PHE A 53 -3.90 6.83 23.97
CA PHE A 53 -4.38 5.94 22.93
C PHE A 53 -4.43 6.76 21.63
N GLU A 54 -3.36 7.50 21.35
CA GLU A 54 -2.96 7.82 19.98
C GLU A 54 -2.19 6.62 19.44
N GLY A 55 -2.87 5.48 19.40
CA GLY A 55 -2.24 4.20 19.19
C GLY A 55 -2.91 3.44 18.07
N LEU A 56 -3.00 4.00 16.86
CA LEU A 56 -3.21 3.18 15.66
C LEU A 56 -2.42 3.77 14.50
N SER A 57 -1.27 3.17 14.22
CA SER A 57 -0.60 3.26 12.92
C SER A 57 -1.62 3.07 11.79
N PRO A 58 -1.49 3.76 10.64
CA PRO A 58 -2.45 3.63 9.56
C PRO A 58 -2.63 2.17 9.17
N THR A 59 -3.88 1.71 9.12
CA THR A 59 -4.22 0.35 8.70
C THR A 59 -3.68 0.08 7.29
N PRO A 60 -3.11 -1.10 7.02
CA PRO A 60 -2.63 -1.46 5.69
C PRO A 60 -3.74 -1.28 4.64
N ALA A 61 -3.45 -0.54 3.57
CA ALA A 61 -4.42 -0.29 2.51
C ALA A 61 -4.62 -1.55 1.65
N ILE A 62 -5.87 -2.02 1.56
CA ILE A 62 -6.24 -3.14 0.70
C ILE A 62 -6.54 -2.59 -0.71
N PRO A 63 -5.84 -3.06 -1.76
CA PRO A 63 -6.14 -2.63 -3.12
C PRO A 63 -7.46 -3.22 -3.62
N SER A 64 -8.25 -2.40 -4.33
CA SER A 64 -9.51 -2.86 -4.93
C SER A 64 -9.26 -3.83 -6.09
N ASN A 65 -10.10 -4.88 -6.15
CA ASN A 65 -10.18 -5.84 -7.24
C ASN A 65 -11.53 -5.76 -7.99
N THR A 66 -12.31 -4.69 -7.78
CA THR A 66 -13.59 -4.49 -8.46
C THR A 66 -13.34 -4.04 -9.90
N ASP A 67 -13.92 -4.76 -10.86
CA ASP A 67 -13.82 -4.40 -12.27
C ASP A 67 -14.43 -3.01 -12.53
N TYR A 68 -13.66 -2.16 -13.21
CA TYR A 68 -14.09 -0.80 -13.55
C TYR A 68 -13.71 -0.47 -15.00
N PRO A 69 -14.65 -0.61 -15.95
CA PRO A 69 -14.40 -0.27 -17.36
C PRO A 69 -14.09 1.20 -17.56
N GLY A 70 -14.69 2.09 -16.74
CA GLY A 70 -14.49 3.53 -16.86
C GLY A 70 -14.90 4.11 -18.23
N PRO A 71 -14.49 5.35 -18.53
CA PRO A 71 -14.94 6.09 -19.72
C PRO A 71 -14.38 5.53 -21.05
N HIS A 72 -13.30 4.76 -21.00
CA HIS A 72 -12.67 4.17 -22.19
C HIS A 72 -13.02 2.69 -22.38
N ALA A 73 -14.04 2.19 -21.65
CA ALA A 73 -14.44 0.78 -21.65
C ALA A 73 -13.25 -0.18 -21.53
N PHE A 74 -12.38 0.07 -20.55
CA PHE A 74 -11.17 -0.71 -20.29
C PHE A 74 -11.51 -2.17 -20.05
N GLN A 75 -10.98 -3.03 -20.91
CA GLN A 75 -11.17 -4.47 -20.82
C GLN A 75 -9.84 -5.20 -20.98
N VAL A 76 -9.72 -6.31 -20.25
CA VAL A 76 -8.60 -7.24 -20.37
C VAL A 76 -9.12 -8.49 -21.08
N SER A 77 -8.42 -8.93 -22.11
CA SER A 77 -8.70 -10.18 -22.80
C SER A 77 -7.44 -10.98 -23.06
N PHE A 78 -7.62 -12.27 -23.29
CA PHE A 78 -6.54 -13.19 -23.62
C PHE A 78 -6.80 -13.74 -25.02
N GLN A 79 -5.77 -13.78 -25.86
CA GLN A 79 -5.88 -14.45 -27.15
C GLN A 79 -6.09 -15.95 -26.92
N GLN A 80 -6.69 -16.62 -27.89
CA GLN A 80 -6.79 -18.08 -27.84
C GLN A 80 -5.39 -18.68 -27.97
N SER A 81 -4.93 -19.30 -26.89
CA SER A 81 -3.68 -20.05 -26.86
C SER A 81 -3.86 -21.47 -27.38
N SER A 82 -2.75 -22.12 -27.71
CA SER A 82 -2.73 -23.56 -27.97
C SER A 82 -3.27 -24.36 -26.77
N THR A 83 -3.98 -25.45 -27.05
CA THR A 83 -4.44 -26.44 -26.05
C THR A 83 -3.48 -27.62 -25.90
N ALA A 84 -2.31 -27.57 -26.56
CA ALA A 84 -1.29 -28.61 -26.47
C ALA A 84 -0.70 -28.69 -25.05
N LYS A 85 -0.24 -29.89 -24.65
CA LYS A 85 0.45 -30.10 -23.37
C LYS A 85 1.71 -29.25 -23.19
N SER A 86 2.36 -28.87 -24.29
CA SER A 86 3.55 -28.02 -24.31
C SER A 86 3.24 -26.51 -24.32
N ALA A 87 1.97 -26.11 -24.28
CA ALA A 87 1.60 -24.70 -24.24
C ALA A 87 2.22 -24.03 -23.00
N THR A 88 2.92 -22.92 -23.23
CA THR A 88 3.58 -22.15 -22.16
C THR A 88 2.60 -21.30 -21.36
N TRP A 89 1.40 -21.05 -21.91
CA TRP A 89 0.30 -20.37 -21.25
C TRP A 89 -1.05 -20.81 -21.83
N THR A 90 -2.11 -20.75 -21.02
CA THR A 90 -3.49 -20.93 -21.47
C THR A 90 -4.49 -20.20 -20.60
N TYR A 91 -5.58 -19.70 -21.18
CA TYR A 91 -6.65 -19.03 -20.45
C TYR A 91 -7.92 -19.88 -20.47
N SER A 92 -8.53 -20.09 -19.30
CA SER A 92 -9.84 -20.72 -19.17
C SER A 92 -10.92 -19.65 -19.00
N PRO A 93 -11.79 -19.43 -20.00
CA PRO A 93 -12.91 -18.50 -19.86
C PRO A 93 -13.90 -18.93 -18.77
N LEU A 94 -14.10 -20.24 -18.61
CA LEU A 94 -14.99 -20.82 -17.62
C LEU A 94 -14.55 -20.49 -16.19
N LEU A 95 -13.25 -20.64 -15.90
CA LEU A 95 -12.70 -20.39 -14.57
C LEU A 95 -12.21 -18.94 -14.38
N LYS A 96 -12.23 -18.14 -15.45
CA LYS A 96 -11.59 -16.82 -15.52
C LYS A 96 -10.16 -16.85 -14.98
N LYS A 97 -9.39 -17.86 -15.38
CA LYS A 97 -8.05 -18.15 -14.85
C LYS A 97 -7.02 -18.30 -15.97
N LEU A 98 -5.91 -17.56 -15.85
CA LEU A 98 -4.72 -17.69 -16.69
C LEU A 98 -3.76 -18.68 -16.03
N TYR A 99 -3.26 -19.62 -16.82
CA TYR A 99 -2.21 -20.56 -16.46
C TYR A 99 -0.96 -20.20 -17.27
N CYS A 100 0.20 -20.12 -16.61
CA CYS A 100 1.46 -19.71 -17.21
C CYS A 100 2.60 -20.56 -16.64
N GLN A 101 3.59 -20.85 -17.47
CA GLN A 101 4.88 -21.38 -17.03
C GLN A 101 5.76 -20.25 -16.50
N ILE A 102 6.63 -20.58 -15.54
CA ILE A 102 7.61 -19.63 -15.00
C ILE A 102 8.55 -19.12 -16.10
N ALA A 103 8.86 -17.83 -16.07
CA ALA A 103 9.79 -17.16 -16.99
C ALA A 103 9.45 -17.35 -18.50
N LYS A 104 8.18 -17.63 -18.82
CA LYS A 104 7.67 -17.64 -20.19
C LYS A 104 6.74 -16.46 -20.42
N THR A 105 6.77 -15.91 -21.63
CA THR A 105 5.91 -14.78 -22.02
C THR A 105 4.45 -15.18 -21.97
N CYS A 106 3.65 -14.40 -21.22
CA CYS A 106 2.19 -14.52 -21.16
C CYS A 106 1.55 -13.24 -21.71
N PRO A 107 1.10 -13.24 -22.98
CA PRO A 107 0.53 -12.05 -23.61
C PRO A 107 -0.86 -11.75 -23.05
N ILE A 108 -1.10 -10.46 -22.80
CA ILE A 108 -2.39 -9.94 -22.31
C ILE A 108 -2.80 -8.81 -23.25
N GLN A 109 -4.04 -8.85 -23.72
CA GLN A 109 -4.58 -7.81 -24.59
C GLN A 109 -5.43 -6.83 -23.79
N ILE A 110 -5.24 -5.56 -24.07
CA ILE A 110 -6.06 -4.48 -23.54
C ILE A 110 -6.95 -3.97 -24.67
N LYS A 111 -8.26 -3.90 -24.41
CA LYS A 111 -9.25 -3.36 -25.33
C LYS A 111 -9.84 -2.09 -24.74
N LEU A 112 -9.91 -1.05 -25.56
CA LEU A 112 -10.46 0.26 -25.22
C LEU A 112 -11.47 0.65 -26.30
N SER A 113 -12.52 1.36 -25.93
CA SER A 113 -13.48 1.95 -26.88
C SER A 113 -13.00 3.26 -27.50
N SER A 114 -12.05 3.94 -26.85
CA SER A 114 -11.46 5.20 -27.30
C SER A 114 -10.02 5.34 -26.83
N SER A 115 -9.24 6.20 -27.49
CA SER A 115 -7.85 6.44 -27.09
C SER A 115 -7.78 7.06 -25.70
N PRO A 116 -6.92 6.55 -24.80
CA PRO A 116 -6.76 7.12 -23.47
C PRO A 116 -5.99 8.45 -23.53
N PRO A 117 -6.06 9.31 -22.50
CA PRO A 117 -5.30 10.54 -22.44
C PRO A 117 -3.79 10.30 -22.59
N HIS A 118 -3.08 11.28 -23.16
CA HIS A 118 -1.63 11.20 -23.32
C HIS A 118 -0.93 11.00 -21.97
N GLY A 119 0.08 10.15 -21.95
CA GLY A 119 0.81 9.79 -20.73
C GLY A 119 0.08 8.80 -19.81
N SER A 120 -0.99 8.16 -20.28
CA SER A 120 -1.62 7.07 -19.55
C SER A 120 -0.67 5.90 -19.33
N ILE A 121 -0.70 5.31 -18.14
CA ILE A 121 0.14 4.17 -17.76
C ILE A 121 -0.72 2.98 -17.35
N ILE A 122 -0.22 1.78 -17.62
CA ILE A 122 -0.83 0.51 -17.20
C ILE A 122 0.02 -0.06 -16.06
N ARG A 123 -0.60 -0.46 -14.95
CA ARG A 123 0.10 -0.99 -13.77
C ARG A 123 -0.36 -2.41 -13.46
N ALA A 124 0.51 -3.41 -13.45
CA ALA A 124 0.15 -4.74 -12.94
C ALA A 124 0.45 -4.83 -11.45
N MET A 125 -0.48 -5.38 -10.65
CA MET A 125 -0.22 -5.66 -9.24
C MET A 125 -0.80 -7.04 -8.87
N PRO A 126 0.05 -7.98 -8.41
CA PRO A 126 -0.40 -9.23 -7.83
C PRO A 126 -0.88 -9.00 -6.39
N ILE A 127 -1.96 -9.69 -6.00
CA ILE A 127 -2.52 -9.66 -4.65
C ILE A 127 -2.93 -11.08 -4.27
N TYR A 128 -2.81 -11.44 -2.99
CA TYR A 128 -3.35 -12.70 -2.52
C TYR A 128 -4.88 -12.66 -2.53
N LYS A 129 -5.50 -13.79 -2.87
CA LYS A 129 -6.97 -13.91 -2.96
C LYS A 129 -7.64 -14.11 -1.60
N LYS A 130 -6.97 -14.81 -0.67
CA LYS A 130 -7.51 -15.08 0.66
C LYS A 130 -7.43 -13.82 1.52
N ALA A 131 -8.49 -13.58 2.31
CA ALA A 131 -8.59 -12.38 3.14
C ALA A 131 -7.46 -12.32 4.19
N GLU A 132 -7.05 -13.45 4.76
CA GLU A 132 -5.96 -13.47 5.75
C GLU A 132 -4.59 -13.05 5.19
N HIS A 133 -4.40 -13.10 3.86
CA HIS A 133 -3.13 -12.76 3.21
C HIS A 133 -3.23 -11.50 2.34
N VAL A 134 -4.40 -10.88 2.20
CA VAL A 134 -4.60 -9.79 1.22
C VAL A 134 -3.78 -8.53 1.54
N THR A 135 -3.39 -8.35 2.81
CA THR A 135 -2.51 -7.27 3.27
C THR A 135 -1.02 -7.59 3.09
N GLU A 136 -0.67 -8.84 2.78
CA GLU A 136 0.70 -9.26 2.53
C GLU A 136 1.13 -8.86 1.12
N VAL A 137 2.34 -8.30 1.01
CA VAL A 137 2.91 -7.94 -0.29
C VAL A 137 3.37 -9.20 -1.00
N VAL A 138 2.84 -9.44 -2.20
CA VAL A 138 3.29 -10.56 -3.04
C VAL A 138 4.69 -10.27 -3.58
N LYS A 139 5.64 -11.16 -3.25
CA LYS A 139 7.04 -11.11 -3.70
C LYS A 139 7.49 -12.49 -4.17
N ARG A 140 8.62 -12.57 -4.89
CA ARG A 140 9.30 -13.85 -5.15
C ARG A 140 9.73 -14.49 -3.83
N CYS A 141 9.79 -15.83 -3.79
CA CYS A 141 10.25 -16.52 -2.59
C CYS A 141 11.78 -16.37 -2.45
N PRO A 142 12.33 -16.55 -1.23
CA PRO A 142 13.76 -16.35 -0.98
C PRO A 142 14.69 -17.13 -1.91
N ASN A 143 14.32 -18.37 -2.25
CA ASN A 143 15.11 -19.21 -3.15
C ASN A 143 15.20 -18.63 -4.58
N HIS A 144 14.11 -18.05 -5.09
CA HIS A 144 14.11 -17.44 -6.41
C HIS A 144 14.65 -16.01 -6.40
N GLU A 145 14.53 -15.27 -5.30
CA GLU A 145 15.11 -13.93 -5.16
C GLU A 145 16.64 -13.99 -5.08
N LEU A 146 17.20 -14.95 -4.33
CA LEU A 146 18.64 -15.14 -4.15
C LEU A 146 19.31 -15.95 -5.26
N GLY A 147 18.54 -16.74 -6.00
CA GLY A 147 19.04 -17.54 -7.12
C GLY A 147 19.53 -16.67 -8.28
N ARG A 148 20.43 -17.19 -9.11
CA ARG A 148 20.87 -16.51 -10.34
C ARG A 148 19.87 -16.66 -11.48
N ASP A 149 19.07 -17.72 -11.42
CA ASP A 149 18.07 -18.06 -12.42
C ASP A 149 17.09 -16.90 -12.62
N PHE A 150 17.07 -16.36 -13.84
CA PHE A 150 16.19 -15.27 -14.27
C PHE A 150 16.43 -13.92 -13.55
N ASN A 151 17.53 -13.75 -12.83
CA ASN A 151 17.92 -12.46 -12.23
C ASN A 151 19.06 -11.78 -13.00
N ASP A 152 20.05 -12.55 -13.46
CA ASP A 152 21.21 -12.00 -14.15
C ASP A 152 20.79 -11.32 -15.48
N GLY A 153 21.18 -10.05 -15.63
CA GLY A 153 20.88 -9.24 -16.82
C GLY A 153 19.43 -8.72 -16.92
N GLN A 154 18.60 -8.91 -15.89
CA GLN A 154 17.24 -8.35 -15.86
C GLN A 154 17.21 -6.94 -15.27
N VAL A 155 16.34 -6.08 -15.82
CA VAL A 155 16.10 -4.71 -15.33
C VAL A 155 15.13 -4.70 -14.15
N ALA A 156 14.28 -5.72 -14.04
CA ALA A 156 13.31 -5.84 -12.96
C ALA A 156 13.99 -6.25 -11.65
N PRO A 157 13.59 -5.67 -10.50
CA PRO A 157 14.10 -6.10 -9.20
C PRO A 157 13.84 -7.58 -8.92
N ALA A 158 14.81 -8.28 -8.34
CA ALA A 158 14.73 -9.72 -8.07
C ALA A 158 13.56 -10.13 -7.15
N SER A 159 13.04 -9.20 -6.33
CA SER A 159 11.91 -9.43 -5.43
C SER A 159 10.54 -9.32 -6.12
N HIS A 160 10.46 -8.70 -7.31
CA HIS A 160 9.21 -8.50 -8.03
C HIS A 160 8.75 -9.81 -8.69
N LEU A 161 7.45 -10.11 -8.57
CA LEU A 161 6.86 -11.28 -9.22
C LEU A 161 6.51 -11.04 -10.70
N ILE A 162 6.20 -9.79 -11.06
CA ILE A 162 5.79 -9.36 -12.41
C ILE A 162 6.69 -8.20 -12.85
#